data_AF-A0A552LGZ4-F1
#
_entry.id   AF-A0A552LGZ4-F1
#
_cell.length_a   1.000
_cell.length_b   1.000
_cell.length_c   1.000
_cell.angle_alpha   90.00
_cell.angle_beta   90.00
_cell.angle_gamma   90.00
#
_symmetry.space_group_name_H-M   'P 1'
#
loop_
_entity.id
_entity.type
_entity.pdbx_description
1 polymer ?
#
loop_
_entity_poly.entity_id
_entity_poly.type
_entity_poly.pdbx_seq_one_letter_code
_entity_poly.pdbx_strand_id
1 'polypeptide(L)'
;MIYPNFRWFLSLTIILVTIMSFTDPNFSQSKQGISGTILRLSGDQMPTIDTTSLRTKPEPIKTTIWIFSGRIPAQGTNWPVAQAQKHSHLIKQISSDSQGNFFVELPSGEYTLLAQYDDNLYLNNFLGDGSYGTVQVTNGQIVNIQLINTEKAYF
;
A
#
# COMPACT_ATOMS: atom_id res chain seq x y z
N MET A 1 52.61 21.69 64.59
CA MET A 1 53.25 21.66 63.26
C MET A 1 54.24 20.52 63.29
N ILE A 2 54.22 19.41 62.56
CA ILE A 2 53.50 18.91 61.36
C ILE A 2 53.52 17.36 61.50
N TYR A 3 52.40 16.67 61.28
CA TYR A 3 52.38 15.20 61.13
C TYR A 3 52.48 14.84 59.64
N PRO A 4 53.27 13.85 59.21
CA PRO A 4 53.18 13.30 57.87
C PRO A 4 52.13 12.19 57.82
N ASN A 5 51.23 12.32 56.86
CA ASN A 5 50.08 11.46 56.61
C ASN A 5 50.52 10.16 55.91
N PHE A 6 50.27 9.00 56.52
CA PHE A 6 50.44 7.68 55.91
C PHE A 6 49.09 6.97 55.83
N ARG A 7 48.35 7.16 54.74
CA ARG A 7 47.16 6.36 54.39
C ARG A 7 47.00 6.32 52.87
N TRP A 8 47.32 5.19 52.24
CA TRP A 8 46.85 4.84 50.91
C TRP A 8 46.00 3.58 51.04
N PHE A 9 44.68 3.78 51.03
CA PHE A 9 43.69 2.72 50.94
C PHE A 9 43.08 2.69 49.54
N LEU A 10 42.89 1.46 49.06
CA LEU A 10 41.86 0.99 48.12
C LEU A 10 41.89 1.43 46.64
N SER A 11 42.39 0.49 45.83
CA SER A 11 41.61 -0.27 44.84
C SER A 11 40.62 0.51 43.96
N LEU A 12 41.05 0.81 42.73
CA LEU A 12 40.17 1.22 41.64
C LEU A 12 39.93 0.01 40.72
N THR A 13 38.82 -0.70 40.91
CA THR A 13 38.33 -1.70 39.95
C THR A 13 37.71 -0.96 38.76
N ILE A 14 38.37 -1.02 37.61
CA ILE A 14 37.84 -0.54 36.33
C ILE A 14 36.85 -1.60 35.83
N ILE A 15 35.56 -1.33 35.93
CA ILE A 15 34.52 -2.13 35.27
C ILE A 15 34.50 -1.71 33.80
N LEU A 16 35.06 -2.56 32.94
CA LEU A 16 34.98 -2.44 31.49
C LEU A 16 33.56 -2.88 31.06
N VAL A 17 32.66 -1.93 30.88
CA VAL A 17 31.36 -2.20 30.22
C VAL A 17 31.62 -2.26 28.72
N THR A 18 31.92 -3.46 28.22
CA THR A 18 31.86 -3.75 26.79
C THR A 18 30.41 -3.66 26.33
N ILE A 19 30.09 -2.60 25.59
CA ILE A 19 28.86 -2.47 24.82
C ILE A 19 28.94 -3.51 23.70
N MET A 20 28.33 -4.68 23.91
CA MET A 20 28.03 -5.58 22.80
C MET A 20 26.97 -4.91 21.94
N SER A 21 27.41 -4.23 20.88
CA SER A 21 26.54 -3.88 19.77
C SER A 21 26.09 -5.18 19.11
N PHE A 22 24.87 -5.62 19.42
CA PHE A 22 24.15 -6.56 18.57
C PHE A 22 23.78 -5.81 17.30
N THR A 23 24.70 -5.74 16.34
CA THR A 23 24.32 -5.47 14.96
C THR A 23 23.83 -6.79 14.39
N ASP A 24 22.52 -7.01 14.36
CA ASP A 24 21.92 -8.12 13.61
C ASP A 24 22.27 -7.94 12.12
N PRO A 25 23.19 -8.74 11.57
CA PRO A 25 23.53 -8.67 10.17
C PRO A 25 22.60 -9.64 9.47
N ASN A 26 21.43 -9.18 8.99
CA ASN A 26 20.61 -9.76 7.91
C ASN A 26 19.12 -9.34 7.98
N PHE A 27 18.83 -8.03 8.06
CA PHE A 27 17.63 -7.56 7.37
C PHE A 27 18.00 -7.40 5.89
N SER A 28 18.02 -8.52 5.15
CA SER A 28 17.79 -8.41 3.72
C SER A 28 16.44 -7.71 3.60
N GLN A 29 16.42 -6.46 3.15
CA GLN A 29 15.20 -5.71 2.89
C GLN A 29 14.45 -6.43 1.75
N SER A 30 13.76 -7.52 2.09
CA SER A 30 12.98 -8.32 1.16
C SER A 30 11.93 -7.39 0.58
N LYS A 31 11.99 -7.19 -0.74
CA LYS A 31 11.08 -6.31 -1.45
C LYS A 31 9.65 -6.79 -1.19
N GLN A 32 8.84 -5.97 -0.53
CA GLN A 32 7.45 -6.27 -0.17
C GLN A 32 6.55 -5.10 -0.56
N GLY A 33 5.26 -5.39 -0.76
CA GLY A 33 4.26 -4.38 -1.07
C GLY A 33 3.23 -4.85 -2.09
N ILE A 34 2.78 -3.93 -2.93
CA ILE A 34 1.69 -4.18 -3.88
C ILE A 34 2.15 -3.80 -5.29
N SER A 35 1.96 -4.74 -6.21
CA SER A 35 2.12 -4.56 -7.64
C SER A 35 0.76 -4.71 -8.30
N GLY A 36 0.51 -4.03 -9.40
CA GLY A 36 -0.74 -4.24 -10.11
C GLY A 36 -0.86 -3.45 -11.38
N THR A 37 -2.04 -3.58 -11.98
CA THR A 37 -2.40 -2.93 -13.23
C THR A 37 -3.75 -2.23 -13.09
N ILE A 38 -3.84 -1.00 -13.61
CA ILE A 38 -5.07 -0.22 -13.69
C ILE A 38 -5.68 -0.36 -15.07
N LEU A 39 -6.94 -0.76 -15.12
CA LEU A 39 -7.68 -1.04 -16.34
C LEU A 39 -9.00 -0.27 -16.36
N ARG A 40 -9.48 0.05 -17.56
CA ARG A 40 -10.83 0.55 -17.81
C ARG A 40 -11.53 -0.41 -18.76
N LEU A 41 -12.74 -0.82 -18.40
CA LEU A 41 -13.63 -1.59 -19.26
C LEU A 41 -14.79 -0.70 -19.69
N SER A 42 -15.15 -0.74 -20.98
CA SER A 42 -16.23 0.05 -21.53
C SER A 42 -16.97 -0.65 -22.67
N GLY A 43 -18.17 -0.18 -22.98
CA GLY A 43 -18.99 -0.70 -24.08
C GLY A 43 -19.79 -1.95 -23.69
N ASP A 44 -20.28 -2.65 -24.73
CA ASP A 44 -21.12 -3.83 -24.58
C ASP A 44 -20.31 -5.04 -24.12
N GLN A 45 -20.72 -5.60 -22.99
CA GLN A 45 -20.13 -6.80 -22.41
C GLN A 45 -21.14 -7.96 -22.33
N MET A 46 -22.36 -7.79 -22.86
CA MET A 46 -23.40 -8.83 -22.90
C MET A 46 -22.88 -10.11 -23.56
N PRO A 47 -23.25 -11.29 -23.02
CA PRO A 47 -22.97 -12.55 -23.69
C PRO A 47 -23.65 -12.64 -25.06
N THR A 48 -22.84 -12.77 -26.11
CA THR A 48 -23.30 -13.06 -27.47
C THR A 48 -23.07 -14.54 -27.79
N ILE A 49 -24.06 -15.14 -28.45
CA ILE A 49 -24.00 -16.53 -28.94
C ILE A 49 -23.06 -16.62 -30.16
N ASP A 50 -22.91 -15.51 -30.88
CA ASP A 50 -22.06 -15.41 -32.06
C ASP A 50 -20.62 -15.02 -31.67
N THR A 51 -19.64 -15.80 -32.14
CA THR A 51 -18.20 -15.58 -31.94
C THR A 51 -17.66 -14.32 -32.63
N THR A 52 -18.48 -13.66 -33.45
CA THR A 52 -18.06 -12.52 -34.29
C THR A 52 -18.19 -11.16 -33.60
N SER A 53 -19.00 -11.06 -32.53
CA SER A 53 -19.08 -9.82 -31.73
C SER A 53 -17.96 -9.81 -30.68
N LEU A 54 -16.90 -9.07 -30.96
CA LEU A 54 -15.77 -8.96 -30.04
C LEU A 54 -16.12 -7.99 -28.91
N ARG A 55 -16.30 -8.53 -27.70
CA ARG A 55 -16.35 -7.73 -26.47
C ARG A 55 -15.13 -6.81 -26.42
N THR A 56 -15.34 -5.56 -26.02
CA THR A 56 -14.24 -4.62 -25.79
C THR A 56 -13.33 -5.19 -24.71
N LYS A 57 -12.03 -5.27 -24.99
CA LYS A 57 -11.04 -5.69 -24.01
C LYS A 57 -10.78 -4.57 -23.01
N PRO A 58 -10.45 -4.87 -21.73
CA PRO A 58 -10.01 -3.86 -20.80
C PRO A 58 -8.78 -3.11 -21.33
N GLU A 59 -8.79 -1.79 -21.23
CA GLU A 59 -7.70 -0.90 -21.67
C GLU A 59 -6.85 -0.47 -20.47
N PRO A 60 -5.51 -0.55 -20.55
CA PRO A 60 -4.64 -0.01 -19.51
C PRO A 60 -4.69 1.51 -19.48
N ILE A 61 -4.59 2.08 -18.28
CA ILE A 61 -4.63 3.53 -18.11
C ILE A 61 -3.52 4.05 -17.17
N LYS A 62 -2.99 5.21 -17.53
CA LYS A 62 -2.13 6.01 -16.65
C LYS A 62 -2.98 6.88 -15.74
N THR A 63 -2.94 6.64 -14.43
CA THR A 63 -3.67 7.44 -13.43
C THR A 63 -3.00 7.43 -12.06
N THR A 64 -3.54 8.17 -11.10
CA THR A 64 -3.13 8.19 -9.70
C THR A 64 -3.83 7.08 -8.91
N ILE A 65 -3.07 6.32 -8.15
CA ILE A 65 -3.55 5.33 -7.18
C ILE A 65 -3.42 5.93 -5.79
N TRP A 66 -4.51 5.88 -5.04
CA TRP A 66 -4.63 6.40 -3.69
C TRP A 66 -4.64 5.24 -2.72
N ILE A 67 -3.72 5.27 -1.76
CA ILE A 67 -3.46 4.17 -0.85
C ILE A 67 -3.79 4.62 0.56
N PHE A 68 -4.72 3.89 1.18
CA PHE A 68 -5.16 4.11 2.55
C PHE A 68 -4.74 2.94 3.42
N SER A 69 -4.37 3.22 4.67
CA SER A 69 -4.13 2.17 5.67
C SER A 69 -5.45 1.61 6.19
N GLY A 70 -5.57 0.30 6.28
CA GLY A 70 -6.71 -0.41 6.86
C GLY A 70 -7.95 -0.42 5.97
N ARG A 71 -9.07 -0.80 6.58
CA ARG A 71 -10.41 -0.79 5.98
C ARG A 71 -11.00 0.61 6.00
N ILE A 72 -11.57 1.01 4.87
CA ILE A 72 -12.23 2.29 4.71
C ILE A 72 -13.72 2.05 4.45
N PRO A 73 -14.64 2.65 5.23
CA PRO A 73 -16.06 2.57 4.95
C PRO A 73 -16.37 3.06 3.53
N ALA A 74 -17.16 2.29 2.78
CA ALA A 74 -17.49 2.66 1.41
C ALA A 74 -18.40 3.88 1.36
N GLN A 75 -18.17 4.75 0.37
CA GLN A 75 -19.00 5.94 0.08
C GLN A 75 -19.77 5.76 -1.25
N GLY A 76 -19.99 4.51 -1.65
CA GLY A 76 -20.40 4.13 -3.00
C GLY A 76 -19.21 3.66 -3.85
N THR A 77 -19.41 3.49 -5.16
CA THR A 77 -18.31 3.15 -6.08
C THR A 77 -17.39 4.33 -6.37
N ASN A 78 -17.93 5.55 -6.22
CA ASN A 78 -17.23 6.80 -6.45
C ASN A 78 -17.07 7.56 -5.15
N TRP A 79 -15.84 7.96 -4.85
CA TRP A 79 -15.50 8.77 -3.70
C TRP A 79 -14.82 10.07 -4.16
N PRO A 80 -15.43 11.25 -3.94
CA PRO A 80 -14.85 12.50 -4.42
C PRO A 80 -13.44 12.75 -3.90
N VAL A 81 -12.52 13.14 -4.80
CA VAL A 81 -11.11 13.41 -4.49
C VAL A 81 -10.98 14.46 -3.38
N ALA A 82 -11.81 15.52 -3.43
CA ALA A 82 -11.81 16.59 -2.43
C ALA A 82 -12.11 16.12 -1.00
N GLN A 83 -12.84 15.00 -0.86
CA GLN A 83 -13.13 14.38 0.43
C GLN A 83 -12.02 13.39 0.80
N ALA A 84 -11.62 12.53 -0.14
CA ALA A 84 -10.60 11.51 0.07
C ALA A 84 -9.23 12.10 0.48
N GLN A 85 -8.87 13.26 -0.07
CA GLN A 85 -7.64 14.00 0.27
C GLN A 85 -7.55 14.42 1.73
N LYS A 86 -8.68 14.57 2.41
CA LYS A 86 -8.74 14.96 3.82
C LYS A 86 -8.86 13.76 4.77
N HIS A 87 -8.88 12.54 4.23
CA HIS A 87 -9.07 11.34 5.02
C HIS A 87 -7.81 10.99 5.82
N SER A 88 -7.95 10.76 7.12
CA SER A 88 -6.82 10.54 8.06
C SER A 88 -5.97 9.30 7.74
N HIS A 89 -6.57 8.30 7.09
CA HIS A 89 -5.89 7.05 6.71
C HIS A 89 -5.18 7.11 5.35
N LEU A 90 -5.21 8.24 4.63
CA LEU A 90 -4.47 8.40 3.39
C LEU A 90 -2.98 8.42 3.69
N ILE A 91 -2.24 7.44 3.16
CA ILE A 91 -0.79 7.31 3.44
C ILE A 91 0.08 7.60 2.23
N LYS A 92 -0.44 7.41 1.01
CA LYS A 92 0.35 7.58 -0.21
C LYS A 92 -0.51 7.78 -1.45
N GLN A 93 0.05 8.52 -2.41
CA GLN A 93 -0.44 8.62 -3.77
C GLN A 93 0.72 8.29 -4.71
N ILE A 94 0.46 7.45 -5.72
CA ILE A 94 1.44 7.09 -6.75
C ILE A 94 0.79 7.14 -8.12
N SER A 95 1.58 7.21 -9.19
CA SER A 95 1.05 7.12 -10.56
C SER A 95 1.37 5.76 -11.17
N SER A 96 0.43 5.20 -11.95
CA SER A 96 0.73 4.11 -12.88
C SER A 96 1.50 4.62 -14.10
N ASP A 97 2.10 3.71 -14.85
CA ASP A 97 2.75 3.99 -16.13
C ASP A 97 1.74 4.01 -17.30
N SER A 98 2.25 4.18 -18.53
CA SER A 98 1.43 4.18 -19.75
C SER A 98 0.76 2.83 -20.08
N GLN A 99 1.23 1.75 -19.48
CA GLN A 99 0.67 0.40 -19.57
C GLN A 99 -0.22 0.09 -18.36
N GLY A 100 -0.52 1.08 -17.53
CA GLY A 100 -1.33 0.97 -16.32
C GLY A 100 -0.65 0.23 -15.17
N ASN A 101 0.63 -0.13 -15.29
CA ASN A 101 1.33 -0.85 -14.24
C ASN A 101 1.78 0.10 -13.13
N PHE A 102 1.77 -0.41 -11.91
CA PHE A 102 2.31 0.30 -10.75
C PHE A 102 2.95 -0.67 -9.77
N PHE A 103 3.85 -0.15 -8.95
CA PHE A 103 4.42 -0.85 -7.81
C PHE A 103 4.59 0.12 -6.65
N VAL A 104 4.24 -0.33 -5.45
CA VAL A 104 4.44 0.43 -4.22
C VAL A 104 5.00 -0.47 -3.15
N GLU A 105 6.12 -0.06 -2.57
CA GLU A 105 6.66 -0.68 -1.37
C GLU A 105 5.83 -0.28 -0.16
N LEU A 106 5.33 -1.29 0.56
CA LEU A 106 4.48 -1.13 1.75
C LEU A 106 4.89 -2.17 2.79
N PRO A 107 4.96 -1.80 4.08
CA PRO A 107 5.18 -2.77 5.15
C PRO A 107 4.00 -3.75 5.26
N SER A 108 4.14 -4.75 6.13
CA SER A 108 3.05 -5.68 6.41
C SER A 108 1.87 -4.93 7.02
N GLY A 109 0.68 -5.16 6.46
CA GLY A 109 -0.51 -4.40 6.83
C GLY A 109 -1.67 -4.65 5.88
N GLU A 110 -2.83 -4.15 6.27
CA GLU A 110 -4.03 -4.12 5.43
C GLU A 110 -4.14 -2.76 4.76
N TYR A 111 -4.47 -2.73 3.47
CA TYR A 111 -4.55 -1.49 2.68
C TYR A 111 -5.80 -1.45 1.81
N THR A 112 -6.40 -0.27 1.69
CA THR A 112 -7.44 0.00 0.69
C THR A 112 -6.82 0.81 -0.45
N LEU A 113 -6.99 0.36 -1.69
CA LEU A 113 -6.46 1.02 -2.87
C LEU A 113 -7.60 1.43 -3.80
N LEU A 114 -7.62 2.71 -4.19
CA LEU A 114 -8.57 3.23 -5.18
C LEU A 114 -7.80 3.91 -6.31
N ALA A 115 -8.31 3.79 -7.54
CA ALA A 115 -7.76 4.48 -8.69
C ALA A 115 -8.55 5.75 -8.97
N GLN A 116 -7.87 6.84 -9.28
CA GLN A 116 -8.50 8.11 -9.61
C GLN A 116 -9.01 8.12 -11.05
N TYR A 117 -10.20 8.68 -11.24
CA TYR A 117 -10.84 8.94 -12.52
C TYR A 117 -11.53 10.30 -12.42
N ASP A 118 -11.03 11.26 -13.20
CA ASP A 118 -11.46 12.65 -13.13
C ASP A 118 -11.37 13.16 -11.65
N ASP A 119 -12.48 13.66 -11.11
CA ASP A 119 -12.57 14.19 -9.74
C ASP A 119 -12.99 13.14 -8.68
N ASN A 120 -13.03 11.85 -9.05
CA ASN A 120 -13.44 10.77 -8.15
C ASN A 120 -12.37 9.68 -8.03
N LEU A 121 -12.34 9.03 -6.88
CA LEU A 121 -11.69 7.74 -6.69
C LEU A 121 -12.72 6.64 -6.95
N TYR A 122 -12.32 5.60 -7.66
CA TYR A 122 -13.19 4.50 -8.03
C TYR A 122 -12.72 3.17 -7.43
N LEU A 123 -13.68 2.44 -6.86
CA LEU A 123 -13.56 1.01 -6.56
C LEU A 123 -14.94 0.38 -6.51
N ASN A 124 -15.14 -0.72 -7.23
CA ASN A 124 -16.39 -1.50 -7.25
C ASN A 124 -16.25 -2.85 -6.53
N ASN A 125 -15.26 -2.98 -5.65
CA ASN A 125 -15.05 -4.13 -4.80
C ASN A 125 -15.34 -3.74 -3.34
N PHE A 126 -16.26 -4.46 -2.70
CA PHE A 126 -16.72 -4.21 -1.34
C PHE A 126 -16.61 -5.47 -0.50
N LEU A 127 -16.26 -5.29 0.76
CA LEU A 127 -16.34 -6.35 1.77
C LEU A 127 -17.78 -6.45 2.29
N GLY A 128 -18.15 -7.61 2.84
CA GLY A 128 -19.51 -7.87 3.35
C GLY A 128 -19.91 -7.02 4.56
N ASP A 129 -18.97 -6.26 5.14
CA ASP A 129 -19.19 -5.34 6.25
C ASP A 129 -19.45 -3.89 5.81
N GLY A 130 -19.55 -3.63 4.51
CA GLY A 130 -19.77 -2.30 3.94
C GLY A 130 -18.51 -1.45 3.78
N SER A 131 -17.32 -2.01 4.02
CA SER A 131 -16.05 -1.36 3.66
C SER A 131 -15.63 -1.65 2.22
N TYR A 132 -14.72 -0.84 1.69
CA TYR A 132 -14.05 -1.15 0.43
C TYR A 132 -13.18 -2.41 0.54
N GLY A 133 -12.99 -3.11 -0.58
CA GLY A 133 -12.07 -4.23 -0.67
C GLY A 133 -10.64 -3.85 -0.28
N THR A 134 -9.98 -4.73 0.48
CA THR A 134 -8.62 -4.52 0.97
C THR A 134 -7.61 -5.51 0.40
N VAL A 135 -6.33 -5.16 0.55
CA VAL A 135 -5.18 -5.97 0.18
C VAL A 135 -4.32 -6.18 1.42
N GLN A 136 -4.03 -7.44 1.74
CA GLN A 136 -3.17 -7.80 2.86
C GLN A 136 -1.74 -8.01 2.38
N VAL A 137 -0.82 -7.14 2.81
CA VAL A 137 0.63 -7.35 2.62
C VAL A 137 1.18 -8.10 3.83
N THR A 138 1.93 -9.17 3.57
CA THR A 138 2.66 -9.92 4.60
C THR A 138 4.17 -9.78 4.39
N ASN A 139 4.96 -10.17 5.39
CA ASN A 139 6.40 -9.91 5.40
C ASN A 139 7.09 -10.59 4.22
N GLY A 140 7.88 -9.82 3.46
CA GLY A 140 8.58 -10.30 2.26
C GLY A 140 7.70 -10.63 1.06
N GLN A 141 6.40 -10.29 1.08
CA GLN A 141 5.47 -10.61 -0.01
C GLN A 141 5.17 -9.39 -0.89
N ILE A 142 5.19 -9.61 -2.22
CA ILE A 142 4.58 -8.72 -3.20
C ILE A 142 3.22 -9.29 -3.59
N VAL A 143 2.16 -8.52 -3.38
CA VAL A 143 0.80 -8.91 -3.77
C VAL A 143 0.47 -8.31 -5.14
N ASN A 144 -0.03 -9.13 -6.06
CA ASN A 144 -0.44 -8.69 -7.39
C ASN A 144 -1.96 -8.47 -7.43
N ILE A 145 -2.40 -7.30 -7.88
CA ILE A 145 -3.83 -6.95 -7.98
C ILE A 145 -4.17 -6.34 -9.34
N GLN A 146 -5.46 -6.27 -9.64
CA GLN A 146 -6.01 -5.47 -10.73
C GLN A 146 -7.09 -4.53 -10.18
N LEU A 147 -7.06 -3.28 -10.62
CA LEU A 147 -8.12 -2.31 -10.36
C LEU A 147 -8.80 -1.99 -11.69
N ILE A 148 -10.04 -2.42 -11.85
CA ILE A 148 -10.78 -2.29 -13.11
C ILE A 148 -11.95 -1.34 -12.91
N ASN A 149 -11.95 -0.21 -13.62
CA ASN A 149 -13.12 0.67 -13.68
C ASN A 149 -14.10 0.15 -14.74
N THR A 150 -15.34 -0.14 -14.31
CA THR A 150 -16.40 -0.66 -15.17
C THR A 150 -17.58 0.31 -15.31
N GLU A 151 -17.43 1.59 -14.96
CA GLU A 151 -18.54 2.58 -15.00
C GLU A 151 -19.11 2.81 -16.39
N LYS A 152 -18.26 2.62 -17.41
CA LYS A 152 -18.63 2.79 -18.81
C LYS A 152 -18.95 1.45 -19.49
N ALA A 153 -19.01 0.37 -18.73
CA ALA A 153 -19.39 -0.95 -19.22
C ALA A 153 -20.87 -1.22 -18.91
N TYR A 154 -21.55 -1.87 -19.84
CA TYR A 154 -22.90 -2.39 -19.64
C TYR A 154 -22.90 -3.89 -19.93
N PHE A 155 -23.62 -4.64 -19.10
CA PHE A 155 -23.60 -6.10 -19.03
C PHE A 155 -24.99 -6.68 -19.11
#